data_AF-A0A7V1H502-F1
#
_entry.id   AF-A0A7V1H502-F1
#
_cell.length_a   1.000
_cell.length_b   1.000
_cell.length_c   1.000
_cell.angle_alpha   90.00
_cell.angle_beta   90.00
_cell.angle_gamma   90.00
#
_symmetry.space_group_name_H-M   'P 1'
#
loop_
_entity.id
_entity.type
_entity.pdbx_description
1 polymer ?
#
loop_
_entity_poly.entity_id
_entity_poly.type
_entity_poly.pdbx_seq_one_letter_code
_entity_poly.pdbx_strand_id
1 'polypeptide(L)'
;MKFDKHYFSEVDKDAVELYRKRCPAAVPLGDITKVDWKALADADRTRELQQERCKQEERKRVGKGDQTEWIITGGFPCQDLSVAGKGAGLEGSRSGLWTAMFEAIRILRPRYVIIENVGAI
;
A
#
# COMPACT_ATOMS: atom_id res chain seq x y z
N MET A 1 -16.20 -8.44 1.63
CA MET A 1 -15.18 -7.45 2.02
C MET A 1 -15.43 -6.19 1.21
N LYS A 2 -15.47 -5.01 1.84
CA LYS A 2 -15.65 -3.72 1.15
C LYS A 2 -14.44 -2.86 1.47
N PHE A 3 -13.94 -2.13 0.48
CA PHE A 3 -12.79 -1.23 0.62
C PHE A 3 -13.29 0.20 0.41
N ASP A 4 -13.00 1.09 1.35
CA ASP A 4 -13.38 2.50 1.24
C ASP A 4 -12.46 3.26 0.28
N LYS A 5 -11.19 2.85 0.23
CA LYS A 5 -10.18 3.37 -0.69
C LYS A 5 -9.33 2.25 -1.25
N HIS A 6 -8.86 2.48 -2.46
CA HIS A 6 -8.00 1.55 -3.17
C HIS A 6 -6.87 2.34 -3.81
N TYR A 7 -5.63 2.00 -3.44
CA TYR A 7 -4.43 2.63 -3.95
C TYR A 7 -3.60 1.60 -4.72
N PHE A 8 -2.86 2.04 -5.73
CA PHE A 8 -1.87 1.19 -6.41
C PHE A 8 -0.60 1.96 -6.74
N SER A 9 0.54 1.28 -6.69
CA SER A 9 1.84 1.82 -7.04
C SER A 9 2.41 0.99 -8.18
N GLU A 10 2.56 1.62 -9.35
CA GLU A 10 3.05 1.01 -10.59
C GLU A 10 3.72 2.09 -11.44
N VAL A 11 4.81 1.73 -12.11
CA VAL A 11 5.62 2.64 -12.95
C VAL A 11 5.54 2.29 -14.43
N ASP A 12 5.17 1.04 -14.76
CA ASP A 12 4.95 0.64 -16.13
C ASP A 12 3.70 1.32 -16.70
N LYS A 13 3.86 2.00 -17.84
CA LYS A 13 2.81 2.84 -18.41
C LYS A 13 1.61 2.02 -18.89
N ASP A 14 1.87 0.85 -19.48
CA ASP A 14 0.83 0.00 -20.04
C ASP A 14 0.03 -0.65 -18.90
N ALA A 15 0.71 -1.11 -17.85
CA ALA A 15 0.09 -1.62 -16.64
C ALA A 15 -0.76 -0.54 -15.94
N VAL A 16 -0.24 0.69 -15.78
CA VAL A 16 -1.00 1.82 -15.21
C VAL A 16 -2.24 2.12 -16.04
N GLU A 17 -2.13 2.16 -17.37
CA GLU A 17 -3.26 2.43 -18.26
C GLU A 17 -4.33 1.33 -18.15
N LEU A 18 -3.92 0.06 -18.19
CA LEU A 18 -4.83 -1.07 -18.03
C LEU A 18 -5.52 -1.04 -16.67
N TYR A 19 -4.76 -0.78 -15.61
CA TYR A 19 -5.28 -0.72 -14.24
C TYR A 19 -6.33 0.38 -14.10
N ARG A 20 -6.06 1.58 -14.62
CA ARG A 20 -7.02 2.70 -14.61
C ARG A 20 -8.30 2.39 -15.36
N LYS A 21 -8.22 1.68 -16.49
CA LYS A 21 -9.41 1.25 -17.25
C LYS A 21 -10.26 0.22 -16.47
N ARG A 22 -9.62 -0.69 -15.74
CA ARG A 22 -10.30 -1.76 -14.99
C ARG A 22 -10.77 -1.34 -13.60
N CYS A 23 -10.04 -0.42 -12.97
CA CYS A 23 -10.25 0.05 -11.61
C CYS A 23 -10.22 1.59 -11.57
N PRO A 24 -11.24 2.27 -12.12
CA PRO A 24 -11.23 3.73 -12.29
C PRO A 24 -11.26 4.52 -10.97
N ALA A 25 -11.75 3.90 -9.89
CA ALA A 25 -11.76 4.50 -8.56
C ALA A 25 -10.42 4.31 -7.79
N ALA A 26 -9.48 3.54 -8.34
CA ALA A 26 -8.20 3.32 -7.70
C ALA A 26 -7.28 4.54 -7.87
N VAL A 27 -6.61 4.92 -6.79
CA VAL A 27 -5.74 6.09 -6.74
C VAL A 27 -4.31 5.68 -7.08
N PRO A 28 -3.72 6.19 -8.18
CA PRO A 28 -2.34 5.89 -8.53
C PRO A 28 -1.38 6.66 -7.61
N LEU A 29 -0.45 5.92 -7.01
CA LEU A 29 0.63 6.46 -6.18
C LEU A 29 1.93 6.65 -6.98
N GLY A 30 2.06 6.02 -8.14
CA GLY A 30 3.27 6.06 -8.97
C GLY A 30 4.38 5.17 -8.41
N ASP A 31 5.61 5.69 -8.39
CA ASP A 31 6.82 4.98 -7.93
C ASP A 31 6.81 4.80 -6.41
N ILE A 32 6.79 3.55 -5.95
CA ILE A 32 6.70 3.17 -4.54
C ILE A 32 7.81 3.80 -3.68
N THR A 33 8.99 4.04 -4.28
CA THR A 33 10.15 4.61 -3.58
C THR A 33 10.02 6.10 -3.29
N LYS A 34 9.01 6.76 -3.87
CA LYS A 34 8.76 8.20 -3.77
C LYS A 34 7.47 8.53 -3.02
N VAL A 35 6.77 7.52 -2.51
CA VAL A 35 5.51 7.72 -1.79
C VAL A 35 5.78 8.20 -0.37
N ASP A 36 5.17 9.32 0.00
CA ASP A 36 5.12 9.76 1.40
C ASP A 36 4.00 9.02 2.13
N TRP A 37 4.35 7.88 2.72
CA TRP A 37 3.40 7.03 3.45
C TRP A 37 2.84 7.69 4.71
N LYS A 38 3.60 8.59 5.32
CA LYS A 38 3.15 9.31 6.51
C LYS A 38 2.07 10.32 6.12
N ALA A 39 2.32 11.10 5.07
CA ALA A 39 1.30 12.01 4.53
C ALA A 39 0.04 11.26 4.08
N LEU A 40 0.19 10.07 3.48
CA LEU A 40 -0.94 9.22 3.10
C LEU A 40 -1.75 8.77 4.32
N ALA A 41 -1.08 8.27 5.37
CA ALA A 41 -1.71 7.86 6.62
C ALA A 41 -2.44 9.01 7.31
N ASP A 42 -1.80 10.19 7.34
CA ASP A 42 -2.35 11.39 7.98
C ASP A 42 -3.54 11.95 7.20
N ALA A 43 -3.50 11.93 5.86
CA ALA A 43 -4.62 12.37 5.01
C ALA A 43 -5.86 11.48 5.17
N ASP A 44 -5.65 10.16 5.33
CA ASP A 44 -6.75 9.23 5.54
C ASP A 44 -7.36 9.39 6.93
N ARG A 45 -6.53 9.52 7.97
CA ARG A 45 -6.98 9.80 9.35
C ARG A 45 -7.70 11.14 9.47
N THR A 46 -7.16 12.20 8.87
CA THR A 46 -7.72 13.57 8.98
C THR A 46 -9.09 13.66 8.32
N ARG A 47 -9.26 13.02 7.16
CA ARG A 47 -10.55 12.99 6.45
C ARG A 47 -11.60 12.19 7.21
N GLU A 48 -11.24 11.05 7.80
CA GLU A 48 -12.14 10.30 8.68
C GLU A 48 -12.57 11.14 9.88
N LEU A 49 -11.65 11.81 10.57
CA LEU A 49 -11.98 12.71 11.69
C LEU A 49 -12.90 13.87 11.28
N GLN A 50 -12.71 14.44 10.08
CA GLN A 50 -13.60 15.48 9.56
C GLN A 50 -14.98 14.94 9.19
N GLN A 51 -15.06 13.75 8.61
CA GLN A 51 -16.33 13.10 8.25
C GLN A 51 -17.08 12.61 9.48
N GLU A 52 -16.36 12.18 10.53
CA GLU A 52 -16.92 11.87 11.84
C GLU A 52 -17.40 13.11 12.57
N ARG A 53 -16.65 14.23 12.56
CA ARG A 53 -17.12 15.50 13.14
C ARG A 53 -18.42 16.00 12.48
N CYS A 54 -18.57 15.84 11.16
CA CYS A 54 -19.83 16.13 10.48
C CYS A 54 -20.96 15.14 10.84
N LYS A 55 -20.64 13.88 11.17
CA LYS A 55 -21.64 12.85 11.57
C LYS A 55 -21.95 12.85 13.08
N GLN A 56 -21.08 13.42 13.91
CA GLN A 56 -21.21 13.45 15.38
C GLN A 56 -22.34 14.36 15.85
N GLU A 57 -22.84 15.27 15.02
CA GLU A 57 -24.06 16.03 15.33
C GLU A 57 -25.33 15.15 15.29
N GLU A 58 -25.31 13.94 14.69
CA GLU A 58 -26.51 13.10 14.50
C GLU A 58 -26.56 11.75 15.25
N ARG A 59 -25.46 11.21 15.81
CA ARG A 59 -25.51 9.88 16.46
C ARG A 59 -24.63 9.75 17.70
N LYS A 60 -25.19 10.13 18.86
CA LYS A 60 -24.75 9.60 20.15
C LYS A 60 -25.01 8.09 20.16
N ARG A 61 -23.97 7.28 20.42
CA ARG A 61 -23.93 5.79 20.53
C ARG A 61 -23.41 5.07 19.28
N VAL A 62 -22.09 5.11 19.06
CA VAL A 62 -21.35 3.97 18.46
C VAL A 62 -19.96 3.94 19.10
N GLY A 63 -19.50 2.74 19.48
CA GLY A 63 -18.21 2.52 20.15
C GLY A 63 -17.00 2.88 19.28
N LYS A 64 -15.86 2.99 19.98
CA LYS A 64 -14.52 3.38 19.50
C LYS A 64 -14.06 2.54 18.29
N GLY A 65 -14.34 3.01 17.07
CA GLY A 65 -13.84 2.47 15.81
C GLY A 65 -12.84 3.44 15.18
N ASP A 66 -11.71 3.67 15.85
CA ASP A 66 -10.78 4.77 15.57
C ASP A 66 -9.48 4.30 14.86
N GLN A 67 -9.56 3.35 13.93
CA GLN A 67 -8.40 2.91 13.17
C GLN A 67 -8.80 2.61 11.72
N THR A 68 -8.20 3.33 10.77
CA THR A 68 -8.17 2.94 9.36
C THR A 68 -7.49 1.57 9.24
N GLU A 69 -8.22 0.53 8.85
CA GLU A 69 -7.67 -0.82 8.69
C GLU A 69 -7.03 -0.98 7.30
N TRP A 70 -5.71 -0.89 7.24
CA TRP A 70 -4.95 -1.11 6.00
C TRP A 70 -4.77 -2.58 5.67
N ILE A 71 -4.77 -2.87 4.37
CA ILE A 71 -4.36 -4.14 3.78
C ILE A 71 -3.39 -3.82 2.66
N ILE A 72 -2.22 -4.45 2.71
CA ILE A 72 -1.19 -4.27 1.71
C ILE A 72 -1.02 -5.56 0.93
N THR A 73 -1.04 -5.46 -0.39
CA THR A 73 -0.73 -6.56 -1.30
C THR A 73 0.37 -6.12 -2.24
N GLY A 74 1.33 -6.99 -2.57
CA GLY A 74 2.34 -6.65 -3.56
C GLY A 74 3.23 -7.82 -3.95
N GLY A 75 3.75 -7.74 -5.16
CA GLY A 75 4.87 -8.53 -5.63
C GLY A 75 6.00 -7.57 -6.00
N PHE A 76 7.22 -7.87 -5.57
CA PHE A 76 8.40 -7.08 -5.89
C PHE A 76 9.37 -7.96 -6.71
N PRO A 77 10.11 -7.38 -7.67
CA PRO A 77 10.96 -8.18 -8.55
C PRO A 77 12.05 -8.93 -7.78
N CYS A 78 12.06 -10.26 -7.94
CA CYS A 78 12.93 -11.22 -7.22
C CYS A 78 14.35 -11.37 -7.79
N GLN A 79 14.77 -10.48 -8.69
CA GLN A 79 15.93 -10.77 -9.55
C GLN A 79 17.26 -10.89 -8.77
N ASP A 80 17.34 -10.33 -7.56
CA ASP A 80 18.50 -10.48 -6.65
C ASP A 80 18.32 -11.58 -5.58
N LEU A 81 17.11 -12.16 -5.45
CA LEU A 81 16.73 -13.18 -4.45
C LEU A 81 16.70 -14.60 -5.00
N SER A 82 16.48 -14.79 -6.31
CA SER A 82 16.42 -16.13 -6.89
C SER A 82 17.80 -16.80 -7.00
N VAL A 83 17.84 -18.13 -6.84
CA VAL A 83 19.04 -18.99 -7.00
C VAL A 83 19.70 -18.86 -8.39
N ALA A 84 18.98 -18.31 -9.38
CA ALA A 84 19.49 -18.03 -10.73
C ALA A 84 20.16 -16.64 -10.87
N GLY A 85 20.22 -15.83 -9.82
CA GLY A 85 20.89 -14.52 -9.74
C GLY A 85 22.21 -14.56 -8.95
N LYS A 86 22.95 -13.43 -8.93
CA LYS A 86 24.34 -13.29 -8.39
C LYS A 86 24.48 -13.44 -6.86
N GLY A 87 23.49 -13.98 -6.14
CA GLY A 87 23.60 -14.26 -4.71
C GLY A 87 23.78 -13.03 -3.81
N ALA A 88 23.33 -11.84 -4.23
CA ALA A 88 23.46 -10.61 -3.45
C ALA A 88 22.44 -10.50 -2.29
N GLY A 89 21.42 -11.37 -2.25
CA GLY A 89 20.43 -11.39 -1.18
C GLY A 89 19.66 -10.07 -1.05
N LEU A 90 19.19 -9.77 0.17
CA LEU A 90 18.43 -8.56 0.49
C LEU A 90 19.26 -7.26 0.45
N GLU A 91 20.56 -7.32 0.18
CA GLU A 91 21.46 -6.15 0.12
C GLU A 91 21.76 -5.68 -1.32
N GLY A 92 21.27 -6.40 -2.34
CA GLY A 92 21.44 -6.01 -3.74
C GLY A 92 20.70 -4.73 -4.12
N SER A 93 21.22 -3.96 -5.07
CA SER A 93 20.58 -2.71 -5.54
C SER A 93 19.12 -2.84 -6.01
N ARG A 94 18.61 -4.05 -6.31
CA ARG A 94 17.20 -4.30 -6.67
C ARG A 94 16.35 -4.88 -5.52
N SER A 95 16.90 -5.10 -4.33
CA SER A 95 16.13 -5.30 -3.09
C SER A 95 15.49 -4.00 -2.58
N GLY A 96 15.80 -2.85 -3.18
CA GLY A 96 15.26 -1.54 -2.81
C GLY A 96 13.73 -1.44 -2.88
N LEU A 97 13.07 -2.20 -3.77
CA LEU A 97 11.60 -2.21 -3.85
C LEU A 97 10.96 -2.96 -2.68
N TRP A 98 11.62 -4.01 -2.17
CA TRP A 98 11.21 -4.64 -0.92
C TRP A 98 11.34 -3.65 0.24
N THR A 99 12.45 -2.92 0.32
CA THR A 99 12.66 -1.90 1.37
C THR A 99 11.57 -0.83 1.34
N ALA A 100 11.17 -0.36 0.17
CA ALA A 100 10.06 0.61 0.03
C ALA A 100 8.70 0.00 0.46
N MET A 101 8.43 -1.25 0.11
CA MET A 101 7.22 -1.96 0.57
C MET A 101 7.25 -2.17 2.09
N PHE A 102 8.41 -2.50 2.65
CA PHE A 102 8.62 -2.66 4.09
C PHE A 102 8.41 -1.34 4.84
N GLU A 103 8.86 -0.22 4.28
CA GLU A 103 8.58 1.12 4.81
C GLU A 103 7.08 1.42 4.86
N ALA A 104 6.35 1.12 3.79
CA ALA A 104 4.89 1.24 3.75
C ALA A 104 4.22 0.41 4.87
N ILE A 105 4.64 -0.86 5.04
CA ILE A 105 4.12 -1.75 6.09
C ILE A 105 4.44 -1.18 7.49
N ARG A 106 5.67 -0.68 7.69
CA ARG A 106 6.10 -0.11 8.97
C ARG A 106 5.29 1.12 9.35
N ILE A 107 4.96 1.99 8.39
CA ILE A 107 4.25 3.25 8.63
C ILE A 107 2.74 3.03 8.72
N LEU A 108 2.15 2.30 7.77
CA LEU A 108 0.69 2.08 7.70
C LEU A 108 0.20 1.03 8.71
N ARG A 109 1.10 0.17 9.19
CA ARG A 109 0.81 -0.89 10.18
C ARG A 109 -0.45 -1.69 9.80
N PRO A 110 -0.51 -2.26 8.58
CA PRO A 110 -1.69 -2.96 8.10
C PRO A 110 -1.99 -4.20 8.93
N ARG A 111 -3.28 -4.55 9.00
CA ARG A 111 -3.73 -5.78 9.66
C ARG A 111 -3.32 -7.02 8.88
N TYR A 112 -3.29 -6.91 7.55
CA TYR A 112 -2.91 -7.98 6.65
C TYR A 112 -1.91 -7.50 5.61
N VAL A 113 -0.90 -8.34 5.36
CA VAL A 113 0.08 -8.16 4.29
C VAL A 113 0.09 -9.45 3.46
N ILE A 114 -0.13 -9.34 2.16
CA ILE A 114 -0.06 -10.46 1.21
C ILE A 114 1.09 -10.16 0.25
N ILE A 115 2.10 -11.02 0.26
CA ILE A 115 3.29 -10.88 -0.58
C ILE A 115 3.32 -12.07 -1.54
N GLU A 116 3.44 -11.77 -2.82
CA GLU A 116 3.64 -12.78 -3.87
C GLU A 116 5.08 -12.67 -4.39
N ASN A 117 5.72 -13.82 -4.56
CA ASN A 117 7.03 -13.91 -5.18
C ASN A 117 7.26 -15.31 -5.76
N VAL A 118 8.19 -15.44 -6.70
CA VAL A 118 8.59 -16.72 -7.29
C VAL A 118 9.25 -17.65 -6.26
N GLY A 119 9.11 -18.96 -6.46
CA GLY A 119 9.65 -20.02 -5.60
C GLY A 119 11.17 -20.09 -5.59
N ALA A 120 11.80 -19.16 -4.86
CA ALA A 120 13.22 -19.16 -4.51
C ALA A 120 13.50 -18.26 -3.29
N ILE A 121 12.49 -18.04 -2.43
CA ILE A 121 12.65 -17.46 -1.09
C ILE A 121 13.11 -18.57 -0.14
#